data_AF-A0A0N5D2A4-F1
#
_entry.id   AF-A0A0N5D2A4-F1
#
_cell.length_a   1.000
_cell.length_b   1.000
_cell.length_c   1.000
_cell.angle_alpha   90.00
_cell.angle_beta   90.00
_cell.angle_gamma   90.00
#
_symmetry.space_group_name_H-M   'P 1'
#
loop_
_entity.id
_entity.type
_entity.pdbx_description
1 polymer ?
#
loop_
_entity_poly.entity_id
_entity_poly.type
_entity_poly.pdbx_seq_one_letter_code
_entity_poly.pdbx_strand_id
1 'polypeptide(L)'
;MALDANEDSCMMLKREWQRSPIVVARRNARERDRVYAAFVTLKYHLPAIRSNTKRVSKLKILQAAISYIAALTDLLRTDNVKVKFVDLIIVYDYKFYYS
;
A
#
# COMPACT_ATOMS: atom_id res chain seq x y z
N MET A 1 21.92 -38.86 29.01
CA MET A 1 21.09 -38.97 27.79
C MET A 1 20.21 -37.73 27.71
N ALA A 2 20.62 -36.75 26.92
CA ALA A 2 19.85 -35.54 26.66
C ALA A 2 20.28 -34.98 25.28
N LEU A 3 19.69 -35.49 24.20
CA LEU A 3 19.95 -35.03 22.83
C LEU A 3 18.68 -34.89 21.95
N ASP A 4 17.48 -34.81 22.52
CA ASP A 4 16.24 -34.93 21.71
C ASP A 4 15.42 -33.64 21.60
N ALA A 5 15.80 -32.56 22.30
CA ALA A 5 14.99 -31.32 22.32
C ALA A 5 15.16 -30.40 21.09
N ASN A 6 16.18 -30.63 20.25
CA ASN A 6 16.52 -29.71 19.15
C ASN A 6 15.83 -30.06 17.81
N GLU A 7 15.47 -31.33 17.58
CA GLU A 7 14.83 -31.77 16.34
C GLU A 7 13.33 -31.44 16.30
N ASP A 8 12.65 -31.51 17.45
CA ASP A 8 11.22 -31.18 17.57
C ASP A 8 10.94 -29.70 17.27
N SER A 9 11.86 -28.81 17.63
CA SER A 9 11.74 -27.38 17.36
C SER A 9 11.81 -27.05 15.86
N CYS A 10 12.59 -27.83 15.09
CA CYS A 10 12.67 -27.71 13.63
C CYS A 10 11.41 -28.28 12.94
N MET A 11 10.86 -29.37 13.48
CA MET A 11 9.63 -30.00 12.98
C MET A 11 8.38 -29.13 13.19
N MET A 12 8.31 -28.38 14.30
CA MET A 12 7.21 -27.44 14.58
C MET A 12 7.15 -26.29 13.59
N LEU A 13 8.29 -25.66 13.26
CA LEU A 13 8.37 -24.59 12.26
C LEU A 13 7.98 -25.05 10.85
N LYS A 14 8.14 -26.34 10.55
CA LYS A 14 7.78 -26.93 9.26
C LYS A 14 6.27 -27.05 9.05
N ARG A 15 5.47 -27.15 10.13
CA ARG A 15 4.00 -27.34 10.07
C ARG A 15 3.24 -26.06 9.73
N GLU A 16 3.76 -24.88 10.07
CA GLU A 16 3.10 -23.60 9.80
C GLU A 16 3.00 -23.28 8.30
N TRP A 17 3.94 -23.80 7.51
CA TRP A 17 3.94 -23.75 6.04
C TRP A 17 3.14 -24.88 5.38
N GLN A 18 2.62 -25.84 6.14
CA GLN A 18 1.79 -26.96 5.62
C GLN A 18 0.29 -26.65 5.63
N ARG A 19 -0.10 -25.37 5.59
CA ARG A 19 -1.52 -25.07 5.33
C ARG A 19 -1.88 -25.58 3.95
N SER A 20 -2.97 -26.34 3.85
CA SER A 20 -3.48 -26.86 2.58
C SER A 20 -3.46 -25.74 1.51
N PRO A 21 -2.86 -25.96 0.33
CA PRO A 21 -2.77 -24.96 -0.73
C PRO A 21 -4.11 -24.32 -1.07
N ILE A 22 -5.21 -25.09 -0.96
CA ILE A 22 -6.59 -24.64 -1.17
C ILE A 22 -6.99 -23.57 -0.14
N VAL A 23 -6.65 -23.78 1.13
CA VAL A 23 -6.96 -22.84 2.22
C VAL A 23 -6.18 -21.53 2.05
N VAL A 24 -4.90 -21.63 1.66
CA VAL A 24 -4.06 -20.46 1.36
C VAL A 24 -4.56 -19.70 0.14
N ALA A 25 -4.91 -20.40 -0.95
CA ALA A 25 -5.47 -19.79 -2.15
C ALA A 25 -6.78 -19.05 -1.84
N ARG A 26 -7.68 -19.65 -1.05
CA ARG A 26 -8.92 -19.01 -0.60
C ARG A 26 -8.66 -17.77 0.26
N ARG A 27 -7.67 -17.81 1.16
CA ARG A 27 -7.26 -16.64 1.95
C ARG A 27 -6.71 -15.52 1.06
N ASN A 28 -5.85 -15.85 0.11
CA ASN A 28 -5.24 -14.88 -0.80
C ASN A 28 -6.28 -14.27 -1.74
N ALA A 29 -7.26 -15.04 -2.21
CA ALA A 29 -8.37 -14.50 -3.00
C ALA A 29 -9.15 -13.44 -2.23
N ARG A 30 -9.55 -13.74 -0.98
CA ARG A 30 -10.22 -12.77 -0.09
C ARG A 30 -9.37 -11.53 0.15
N GLU A 31 -8.07 -11.71 0.35
CA GLU A 31 -7.13 -10.60 0.55
C GLU A 31 -7.09 -9.68 -0.68
N ARG A 32 -7.00 -10.26 -1.88
CA ARG A 32 -7.04 -9.49 -3.13
C ARG A 32 -8.33 -8.70 -3.26
N ASP A 33 -9.48 -9.31 -2.94
CA ASP A 33 -10.79 -8.66 -3.06
C ASP A 33 -10.95 -7.52 -2.03
N ARG A 34 -10.54 -7.76 -0.77
CA ARG A 34 -10.55 -6.73 0.27
C ARG A 34 -9.67 -5.54 -0.12
N VAL A 35 -8.44 -5.82 -0.58
CA VAL A 35 -7.51 -4.79 -1.02
C VAL A 35 -8.07 -4.05 -2.24
N TYR A 36 -8.63 -4.77 -3.21
CA TYR A 36 -9.23 -4.16 -4.39
C TYR A 36 -10.35 -3.19 -4.01
N ALA A 37 -11.26 -3.58 -3.12
CA ALA A 37 -12.34 -2.73 -2.64
C ALA A 37 -11.81 -1.43 -2.01
N ALA A 38 -10.79 -1.52 -1.14
CA ALA A 38 -10.18 -0.33 -0.52
C ALA A 38 -9.56 0.62 -1.56
N PHE A 39 -8.89 0.09 -2.58
CA PHE A 39 -8.31 0.90 -3.66
C PHE A 39 -9.37 1.54 -4.56
N VAL A 40 -10.52 0.89 -4.77
CA VAL A 40 -11.66 1.47 -5.50
C VAL A 40 -12.25 2.64 -4.71
N THR A 41 -12.48 2.48 -3.41
CA THR A 41 -12.95 3.55 -2.53
C THR A 41 -11.97 4.73 -2.55
N LEU A 42 -10.67 4.46 -2.38
CA LEU A 42 -9.65 5.51 -2.46
C LEU A 42 -9.71 6.24 -3.81
N LYS A 43 -9.72 5.53 -4.94
CA LYS A 43 -9.81 6.11 -6.30
C LYS A 43 -11.02 7.04 -6.46
N TYR A 44 -12.16 6.69 -5.88
CA TYR A 44 -13.38 7.49 -5.99
C TYR A 44 -13.21 8.91 -5.43
N HIS A 45 -12.40 9.06 -4.38
CA HIS A 45 -12.09 10.35 -3.76
C HIS A 45 -11.04 11.17 -4.51
N LEU A 46 -10.42 10.64 -5.56
CA LEU A 46 -9.31 11.30 -6.26
C LEU A 46 -9.81 11.97 -7.54
N PRO A 47 -9.91 13.32 -7.60
CA PRO A 47 -10.52 14.02 -8.73
C PRO A 47 -9.86 13.72 -10.07
N ALA A 48 -8.53 13.58 -10.09
CA ALA A 48 -7.75 13.34 -11.31
C ALA A 48 -8.01 11.96 -11.96
N ILE A 49 -8.50 10.97 -11.20
CA ILE A 49 -8.61 9.59 -11.68
C ILE A 49 -9.97 8.93 -11.43
N ARG A 50 -10.90 9.60 -10.71
CA ARG A 50 -12.23 9.05 -10.38
C ARG A 50 -13.09 8.73 -11.60
N SER A 51 -12.98 9.50 -12.68
CA SER A 51 -13.73 9.31 -13.92
C SER A 51 -13.14 8.23 -14.85
N ASN A 52 -11.96 7.71 -14.52
CA ASN A 52 -11.30 6.71 -15.37
C ASN A 52 -12.09 5.39 -15.31
N THR A 53 -12.66 4.97 -16.43
CA THR A 53 -13.41 3.71 -16.54
C THR A 53 -12.51 2.48 -16.57
N LYS A 54 -11.23 2.65 -16.92
CA LYS A 54 -10.23 1.58 -16.92
C LYS A 54 -9.67 1.34 -15.52
N ARG A 55 -9.10 0.16 -15.33
CA ARG A 55 -8.36 -0.20 -14.13
C ARG A 55 -7.12 0.68 -14.02
N VAL A 56 -6.98 1.35 -12.89
CA VAL A 56 -5.80 2.17 -12.56
C VAL A 56 -4.86 1.33 -11.68
N SER A 57 -3.55 1.48 -11.87
CA SER A 57 -2.55 0.77 -11.08
C SER A 57 -2.52 1.27 -9.63
N LYS A 58 -2.12 0.40 -8.69
CA LYS A 58 -2.03 0.75 -7.26
C LYS A 58 -1.11 1.94 -7.04
N LEU A 59 0.07 1.94 -7.67
CA LEU A 59 1.05 3.03 -7.56
C LEU A 59 0.46 4.37 -8.00
N LYS A 60 -0.26 4.39 -9.14
CA LYS A 60 -0.87 5.61 -9.66
C LYS A 60 -2.01 6.13 -8.76
N ILE A 61 -2.78 5.23 -8.14
CA ILE A 61 -3.78 5.60 -7.13
C ILE A 61 -3.09 6.24 -5.90
N LEU A 62 -1.99 5.65 -5.41
CA LEU A 62 -1.25 6.17 -4.25
C LEU A 62 -0.61 7.53 -4.55
N GLN A 63 0.04 7.69 -5.70
CA GLN A 63 0.62 8.96 -6.14
C GLN A 63 -0.46 10.05 -6.21
N ALA A 64 -1.59 9.78 -6.85
CA ALA A 64 -2.70 10.73 -6.95
C ALA A 64 -3.30 11.08 -5.57
N ALA A 65 -3.33 10.14 -4.62
CA ALA A 65 -3.76 10.41 -3.26
C ALA A 65 -2.81 11.34 -2.52
N ILE A 66 -1.50 11.09 -2.61
CA ILE A 66 -0.47 11.97 -2.01
C ILE A 66 -0.58 13.38 -2.58
N SER A 67 -0.64 13.51 -3.92
CA SER A 67 -0.79 14.81 -4.57
C SER A 67 -2.08 15.53 -4.18
N TYR A 68 -3.19 14.80 -4.02
CA TYR A 68 -4.47 15.42 -3.65
C TYR A 68 -4.47 15.91 -2.20
N ILE A 69 -3.92 15.14 -1.27
CA ILE A 69 -3.74 15.58 0.12
C ILE A 69 -2.84 16.82 0.18
N ALA A 70 -1.73 16.83 -0.57
CA ALA A 70 -0.85 17.99 -0.64
C ALA A 70 -1.58 19.24 -1.17
N ALA A 71 -2.31 19.12 -2.28
CA ALA A 71 -3.07 20.22 -2.85
C ALA A 71 -4.15 20.77 -1.90
N LEU A 72 -4.91 19.89 -1.23
CA LEU A 72 -5.87 20.31 -0.21
C LEU A 72 -5.19 20.99 0.97
N THR A 73 -4.05 20.46 1.40
CA THR A 73 -3.26 21.03 2.49
C THR A 73 -2.73 22.42 2.13
N ASP A 74 -2.26 22.62 0.91
CA ASP A 74 -1.78 23.91 0.43
C ASP A 74 -2.91 24.92 0.28
N LEU A 75 -4.07 24.50 -0.25
CA LEU A 75 -5.28 25.33 -0.32
C LEU A 75 -5.71 25.83 1.07
N LEU A 76 -5.69 24.95 2.07
CA LEU A 76 -6.02 25.32 3.45
C LEU A 76 -4.94 26.20 4.10
N ARG A 77 -3.68 26.11 3.65
CA ARG A 77 -2.55 26.93 4.13
C ARG A 77 -2.45 28.29 3.47
N THR A 78 -2.90 28.42 2.22
CA THR A 78 -3.03 29.73 1.58
C THR A 78 -4.05 30.59 2.30
N ASP A 79 -5.05 29.96 2.92
CA ASP A 79 -6.04 30.63 3.77
C ASP A 79 -5.56 30.82 5.23
N ASN A 80 -4.58 30.03 5.69
CA ASN A 80 -3.99 30.13 7.04
C ASN A 80 -2.47 29.85 7.03
N VAL A 81 -1.68 30.90 7.21
CA VAL A 81 -0.20 30.90 7.14
C VAL A 81 0.48 29.76 7.93
N LYS A 82 1.28 28.98 7.17
CA LYS A 82 2.44 28.11 7.49
C LYS A 82 2.23 26.84 8.33
N VAL A 83 2.24 25.70 7.63
CA VAL A 83 2.96 24.50 8.08
C VAL A 83 3.81 24.03 6.90
N LYS A 84 5.07 23.59 7.13
CA LYS A 84 5.95 23.05 6.09
C LYS A 84 5.91 21.52 6.17
N PHE A 85 5.34 20.86 5.16
CA PHE A 85 5.27 19.38 5.17
C PHE A 85 5.69 18.73 3.84
N VAL A 86 5.93 19.52 2.77
CA VAL A 86 6.16 18.99 1.40
C VAL A 86 7.44 19.46 0.72
N ASP A 87 8.22 20.37 1.31
CA ASP A 87 9.51 20.82 0.74
C ASP A 87 10.52 19.67 0.58
N LEU A 88 10.26 18.50 1.20
CA LEU A 88 11.12 17.33 1.12
C LEU A 88 10.86 16.48 -0.15
N ILE A 89 9.64 16.42 -0.68
CA ILE A 89 9.30 15.40 -1.70
C ILE A 89 9.76 15.81 -3.11
N ILE A 90 9.70 17.10 -3.45
CA ILE A 90 10.07 17.58 -4.80
C ILE A 90 11.57 17.43 -5.07
N VAL A 91 12.42 17.49 -4.03
CA VAL A 91 13.88 17.26 -4.19
C VAL A 91 14.18 15.78 -4.50
N TYR A 92 13.37 14.83 -4.01
CA TYR A 92 13.56 13.41 -4.34
C TYR A 92 12.98 13.02 -5.71
N ASP A 93 11.93 13.69 -6.19
CA ASP A 93 11.30 13.37 -7.48
C ASP A 93 12.21 13.71 -8.67
N TYR A 94 12.95 14.83 -8.60
CA TYR A 94 13.88 15.23 -9.67
C TYR A 94 15.10 14.32 -9.83
N LYS A 95 15.52 13.61 -8.77
CA LYS A 95 16.72 12.76 -8.80
C LYS A 95 16.44 11.32 -9.27
N PHE A 96 15.19 10.87 -9.24
CA PHE A 96 14.83 9.49 -9.59
C PHE A 96 14.37 9.31 -11.04
N TYR A 97 13.90 10.37 -11.71
CA TYR A 97 13.43 10.27 -13.09
C TYR A 97 14.54 10.36 -14.16
N TYR A 98 15.79 10.69 -13.77
CA TYR A 98 16.93 10.83 -14.68
C TYR A 98 18.23 10.16 -14.19
N SER A 99 18.11 9.07 -13.42
CA SER A 99 19.19 8.09 -13.21
C SER A 99 18.69 6.68 -13.48
#